data_AF-A0A4Q3Y3A5-F1
#
_entry.id   AF-A0A4Q3Y3A5-F1
#
_cell.length_a   1.000
_cell.length_b   1.000
_cell.length_c   1.000
_cell.angle_alpha   90.00
_cell.angle_beta   90.00
_cell.angle_gamma   90.00
#
_symmetry.space_group_name_H-M   'P 1'
#
loop_
_entity.id
_entity.type
_entity.pdbx_description
1 polymer ?
#
loop_
_entity_poly.entity_id
_entity_poly.type
_entity_poly.pdbx_seq_one_letter_code
_entity_poly.pdbx_strand_id
1 'polypeptide(L)'
;MHRAANQLFCSPAHRRAWDNRATVRGAKLFALIMVARATRNGSRGTPADRETGRRASSEANMLIQRWAEQDHAKKRMPWPIYLGRAYAAGRDPLT
;
A
#
# COMPACT_ATOMS: atom_id res chain seq x y z
N MET A 1 -6.17 30.93 -7.09
CA MET A 1 -6.54 29.51 -7.29
C MET A 1 -7.14 28.98 -5.99
N HIS A 2 -8.47 28.95 -5.90
CA HIS A 2 -9.15 28.36 -4.73
C HIS A 2 -8.99 26.83 -4.78
N ARG A 3 -8.25 26.24 -3.82
CA ARG A 3 -8.34 24.81 -3.56
C ARG A 3 -9.72 24.57 -2.97
N ALA A 4 -10.56 23.78 -3.65
CA ALA A 4 -11.78 23.31 -3.04
C ALA A 4 -11.41 22.55 -1.76
N ALA A 5 -12.00 22.92 -0.62
CA ALA A 5 -11.92 22.12 0.59
C ALA A 5 -12.26 20.66 0.22
N ASN A 6 -11.46 19.70 0.68
CA ASN A 6 -11.58 18.25 0.41
C ASN A 6 -10.96 17.70 -0.89
N GLN A 7 -10.16 18.49 -1.64
CA GLN A 7 -9.40 17.93 -2.77
C GLN A 7 -8.08 17.26 -2.32
N LEU A 8 -8.04 15.94 -2.44
CA LEU A 8 -6.88 15.09 -2.12
C LEU A 8 -5.66 15.35 -3.04
N PHE A 9 -5.91 15.76 -4.29
CA PHE A 9 -4.90 16.03 -5.31
C PHE A 9 -5.14 17.38 -5.96
N CYS A 10 -4.07 18.08 -6.34
CA CYS A 10 -4.18 19.38 -7.00
C CYS A 10 -4.48 19.30 -8.51
N SER A 11 -4.42 18.12 -9.13
CA SER A 11 -4.79 17.92 -10.54
C SER A 11 -5.24 16.47 -10.81
N PRO A 12 -6.04 16.25 -11.87
CA PRO A 12 -6.40 14.90 -12.32
C PRO A 12 -5.19 14.04 -12.69
N ALA A 13 -4.13 14.65 -13.23
CA ALA A 13 -2.89 13.95 -13.59
C ALA A 13 -2.19 13.37 -12.36
N HIS A 14 -2.12 14.14 -11.25
CA HIS A 14 -1.53 13.65 -10.00
C HIS A 14 -2.37 12.56 -9.35
N ARG A 15 -3.71 12.67 -9.42
CA ARG A 15 -4.62 11.61 -9.01
C ARG A 15 -4.36 10.32 -9.80
N ARG A 16 -4.36 10.39 -11.13
CA ARG A 16 -4.11 9.22 -11.99
C ARG A 16 -2.74 8.58 -11.72
N ALA A 17 -1.71 9.40 -11.53
CA ALA A 17 -0.38 8.91 -11.19
C ALA A 17 -0.36 8.19 -9.83
N TRP A 18 -1.14 8.67 -8.85
CA TRP A 18 -1.32 7.98 -7.58
C TRP A 18 -2.07 6.65 -7.76
N ASP A 19 -3.24 6.70 -8.38
CA ASP A 19 -4.14 5.55 -8.55
C ASP A 19 -3.42 4.41 -9.31
N ASN A 20 -2.71 4.71 -10.40
CA ASN A 20 -1.92 3.72 -11.13
C ASN A 20 -0.87 3.04 -10.26
N ARG A 21 -0.18 3.79 -9.40
CA ARG A 21 0.80 3.20 -8.46
C ARG A 21 0.11 2.33 -7.42
N ALA A 22 -1.02 2.81 -6.89
CA ALA A 22 -1.78 2.07 -5.89
C ALA A 22 -2.29 0.74 -6.45
N THR A 23 -2.85 0.74 -7.66
CA THR A 23 -3.31 -0.47 -8.35
C THR A 23 -2.18 -1.46 -8.59
N VAL A 24 -1.08 -1.03 -9.20
CA VAL A 24 0.04 -1.93 -9.54
C VAL A 24 0.70 -2.50 -8.27
N ARG A 25 0.90 -1.67 -7.24
CA ARG A 25 1.51 -2.11 -5.99
C ARG A 25 0.56 -3.00 -5.19
N GLY A 26 -0.72 -2.65 -5.12
CA GLY A 26 -1.75 -3.45 -4.46
C GLY A 26 -1.85 -4.84 -5.07
N ALA A 27 -1.90 -4.96 -6.40
CA ALA A 27 -1.95 -6.24 -7.10
C ALA A 27 -0.75 -7.14 -6.75
N LYS A 28 0.45 -6.57 -6.62
CA LYS A 28 1.67 -7.32 -6.25
C LYS A 28 1.73 -7.70 -4.78
N LEU A 29 1.28 -6.80 -3.90
CA LEU A 29 1.41 -6.96 -2.45
C LEU A 29 0.31 -7.82 -1.84
N PHE A 30 -0.89 -7.80 -2.42
CA PHE A 30 -2.08 -8.41 -1.82
C PHE A 30 -1.90 -9.89 -1.51
N ALA A 31 -1.48 -10.69 -2.49
CA ALA A 31 -1.28 -12.12 -2.29
C ALA A 31 -0.27 -12.42 -1.17
N LEU A 32 0.84 -11.67 -1.13
CA LEU A 32 1.90 -11.84 -0.13
C LEU A 32 1.37 -11.54 1.29
N ILE A 33 0.64 -10.44 1.46
CA ILE A 33 0.06 -10.07 2.77
C ILE A 33 -0.99 -11.10 3.19
N MET A 34 -1.87 -11.53 2.29
CA MET A 34 -2.92 -12.50 2.63
C MET A 34 -2.33 -13.84 3.06
N VAL A 35 -1.33 -14.35 2.33
CA VAL A 35 -0.62 -15.58 2.70
C VAL A 35 0.12 -15.42 4.03
N ALA A 36 0.84 -14.31 4.22
CA ALA A 36 1.52 -14.03 5.48
C ALA A 36 0.53 -13.96 6.65
N ARG A 37 -0.64 -13.35 6.48
CA ARG A 37 -1.67 -13.27 7.54
C ARG A 37 -2.31 -14.63 7.82
N ALA A 38 -2.69 -15.39 6.79
CA ALA A 38 -3.32 -16.71 6.94
C ALA A 38 -2.41 -17.71 7.68
N THR A 39 -1.11 -17.64 7.44
CA THR A 39 -0.10 -18.51 8.05
C THR A 39 0.52 -17.95 9.33
N ARG A 40 0.08 -16.78 9.82
CA ARG A 40 0.70 -16.04 10.94
C ARG A 40 2.22 -15.88 10.74
N ASN A 41 2.60 -15.33 9.59
CA ASN A 41 3.98 -15.17 9.12
C ASN A 41 4.76 -16.49 9.10
N GLY A 42 4.08 -17.60 8.79
CA GLY A 42 4.68 -18.93 8.72
C GLY A 42 4.78 -19.68 10.06
N SER A 43 4.03 -19.27 11.09
CA SER A 43 3.94 -20.00 12.37
C SER A 43 2.75 -20.97 12.44
N ARG A 44 1.82 -20.93 11.46
CA ARG A 44 0.58 -21.73 11.41
C ARG A 44 0.46 -22.45 10.06
N GLY A 45 -0.09 -23.66 10.07
CA GLY A 45 -0.39 -24.47 8.88
C GLY A 45 0.52 -25.69 8.72
N THR A 46 0.44 -26.34 7.56
CA THR A 46 1.34 -27.46 7.21
C THR A 46 2.79 -26.97 7.13
N PRO A 47 3.80 -27.85 7.16
CA PRO A 47 5.19 -27.43 6.95
C PRO A 47 5.40 -26.61 5.66
N ALA A 48 4.73 -26.97 4.56
CA ALA A 48 4.80 -26.26 3.29
C ALA A 48 4.15 -24.86 3.35
N ASP A 49 2.98 -24.75 4.00
CA ASP A 49 2.32 -23.44 4.19
C ASP A 49 3.17 -22.52 5.06
N ARG A 50 3.79 -23.07 6.11
CA ARG A 50 4.66 -22.32 7.01
C ARG A 50 5.87 -21.74 6.27
N GLU A 51 6.48 -22.49 5.37
CA GLU A 51 7.59 -22.00 4.54
C GLU A 51 7.12 -20.90 3.59
N THR A 52 6.01 -21.14 2.88
CA THR A 52 5.42 -20.14 1.99
C THR A 52 5.07 -18.85 2.75
N GLY A 53 4.55 -18.98 3.98
CA GLY A 53 4.22 -17.87 4.87
C GLY A 53 5.42 -17.02 5.28
N ARG A 54 6.54 -17.65 5.65
CA ARG A 54 7.79 -16.96 5.97
C ARG A 54 8.30 -16.17 4.77
N ARG A 55 8.34 -16.83 3.61
CA ARG A 55 8.79 -16.22 2.35
C ARG A 55 7.90 -15.03 1.96
N ALA A 56 6.58 -15.21 1.97
CA ALA A 56 5.63 -14.14 1.65
C ALA A 56 5.77 -12.94 2.58
N SER A 57 5.97 -13.16 3.89
CA SER A 57 6.20 -12.09 4.87
C SER A 57 7.48 -11.31 4.56
N SER A 58 8.58 -12.01 4.29
CA SER A 58 9.87 -11.40 3.92
C SER A 58 9.76 -10.57 2.63
N GLU A 59 9.18 -11.16 1.57
CA GLU A 59 9.01 -10.50 0.27
C GLU A 59 8.09 -9.27 0.35
N ALA A 60 7.00 -9.35 1.12
CA ALA A 60 6.10 -8.22 1.37
C ALA A 60 6.85 -7.06 2.05
N ASN A 61 7.63 -7.34 3.10
CA ASN A 61 8.42 -6.33 3.81
C ASN A 61 9.45 -5.67 2.88
N MET A 62 10.16 -6.47 2.09
CA MET A 62 11.12 -5.95 1.11
C MET A 62 10.45 -5.04 0.07
N LEU A 63 9.28 -5.42 -0.45
CA LEU A 63 8.56 -4.59 -1.43
C LEU A 63 8.08 -3.28 -0.83
N ILE A 64 7.52 -3.32 0.38
CA ILE A 64 7.08 -2.12 1.10
C ILE A 64 8.25 -1.16 1.30
N GLN A 65 9.38 -1.66 1.80
CA GLN A 65 10.58 -0.85 2.03
C GLN A 65 11.10 -0.24 0.72
N ARG A 66 11.27 -1.05 -0.31
CA ARG A 66 11.73 -0.59 -1.64
C ARG A 66 10.81 0.49 -2.21
N TRP A 67 9.49 0.35 -2.06
CA TRP A 67 8.55 1.35 -2.56
C TRP A 67 8.56 2.63 -1.74
N ALA A 68 8.75 2.55 -0.42
CA ALA A 68 8.92 3.71 0.43
C ALA A 68 10.16 4.52 0.03
N GLU A 69 11.30 3.84 -0.19
CA GLU A 69 12.54 4.46 -0.68
C GLU A 69 12.36 5.11 -2.06
N GLN A 70 11.71 4.43 -2.99
CA GLN A 70 11.42 4.98 -4.32
C GLN A 70 10.53 6.22 -4.26
N ASP A 71 9.55 6.25 -3.37
CA ASP A 71 8.66 7.40 -3.20
C ASP A 71 9.39 8.56 -2.54
N HIS A 72 10.23 8.29 -1.54
CA HIS A 72 11.09 9.28 -0.90
C HIS A 72 12.06 9.91 -1.92
N ALA A 73 12.80 9.09 -2.68
CA ALA A 73 13.74 9.57 -3.69
C ALA A 73 13.08 10.44 -4.76
N LYS A 74 11.82 10.13 -5.11
CA LYS A 74 11.03 10.89 -6.11
C LYS A 74 10.19 12.02 -5.49
N LYS A 75 10.39 12.33 -4.20
CA LYS A 75 9.63 13.35 -3.44
C LYS A 75 8.11 13.21 -3.61
N ARG A 76 7.63 11.97 -3.68
CA ARG A 76 6.21 11.67 -3.83
C ARG A 76 5.52 11.76 -2.47
N MET A 77 4.21 11.99 -2.51
CA MET A 77 3.38 11.97 -1.30
C MET A 77 3.54 10.61 -0.56
N PRO A 78 3.88 10.63 0.73
CA PRO A 78 3.90 9.42 1.55
C PRO A 78 2.50 8.79 1.73
N TRP A 79 2.43 7.47 1.82
CA TRP A 79 1.19 6.72 2.07
C TRP A 79 0.43 7.13 3.33
N PRO A 80 1.09 7.39 4.49
CA PRO A 80 0.39 7.90 5.67
C PRO A 80 -0.28 9.26 5.43
N ILE A 81 0.38 10.15 4.67
CA ILE A 81 -0.19 11.48 4.34
C ILE A 81 -1.42 11.32 3.44
N TYR A 82 -1.37 10.41 2.46
CA TYR A 82 -2.53 10.09 1.64
C TYR A 82 -3.72 9.63 2.50
N LEU A 83 -3.49 8.63 3.35
CA LEU A 83 -4.57 8.02 4.12
C LEU A 83 -5.17 9.01 5.12
N GLY A 84 -4.33 9.79 5.81
CA GLY A 84 -4.81 10.85 6.70
C GLY A 84 -5.64 11.91 5.97
N ARG A 85 -5.24 12.33 4.77
CA ARG A 85 -6.03 13.27 3.95
C ARG A 85 -7.30 12.64 3.38
N ALA A 86 -7.30 11.33 3.09
CA ALA A 86 -8.48 10.61 2.64
C ALA A 86 -9.55 10.58 3.74
N TYR A 87 -9.16 10.20 4.96
CA TYR A 87 -10.04 10.27 6.13
C TYR A 87 -10.59 11.68 6.37
N ALA A 88 -9.73 12.70 6.34
CA ALA A 88 -10.16 14.10 6.51
C ALA A 88 -11.12 14.57 5.40
N ALA A 89 -11.07 13.96 4.21
CA ALA A 89 -11.98 14.22 3.11
C ALA A 89 -13.24 13.33 3.11
N GLY A 90 -13.47 12.56 4.19
CA GLY A 90 -14.62 11.66 4.31
C GLY A 90 -14.54 10.41 3.42
N ARG A 91 -13.34 10.05 2.94
CA ARG A 91 -13.11 8.83 2.17
C ARG A 91 -12.54 7.76 3.08
N ASP A 92 -13.41 6.98 3.69
CA ASP A 92 -13.02 5.81 4.45
C ASP A 92 -12.83 4.62 3.49
N PRO A 93 -11.65 4.00 3.40
CA PRO A 93 -11.45 2.81 2.57
C PRO A 93 -12.25 1.58 3.02
N LEU A 94 -12.96 1.64 4.15
CA LEU A 94 -13.77 0.56 4.68
C LEU A 94 -15.27 0.66 4.36
N THR A 95 -15.74 1.78 3.78
CA THR A 95 -17.16 2.06 3.49
C THR A 95 -17.35 2.59 2.07
#